data_AF-A0A5B9QC67-F1
#
_entry.id   AF-A0A5B9QC67-F1
#
_cell.length_a   1.000
_cell.length_b   1.000
_cell.length_c   1.000
_cell.angle_alpha   90.00
_cell.angle_beta   90.00
_cell.angle_gamma   90.00
#
_symmetry.space_group_name_H-M   'P 1'
#
loop_
_entity.id
_entity.type
_entity.pdbx_description
1 polymer ?
#
loop_
_entity_poly.entity_id
_entity_poly.type
_entity_poly.pdbx_seq_one_letter_code
_entity_poly.pdbx_strand_id
1 'polypeptide(L)' 'MINTHDMTLQRYRVKVGHIEVVVSGTDDADAIANARRELARDLPRFYDLIRAMESTRFEVNRAA' A
#
# COMPACT_ATOMS: atom_id res chain seq x y z
N MET A 1 -16.32 -12.12 -24.57
CA MET A 1 -15.18 -12.13 -23.64
C MET A 1 -15.05 -10.71 -23.13
N ILE A 2 -15.31 -10.47 -21.85
CA ILE A 2 -15.44 -9.11 -21.28
C ILE A 2 -14.05 -8.49 -21.21
N ASN A 3 -13.91 -7.27 -21.75
CA ASN A 3 -12.68 -6.48 -21.82
C ASN A 3 -12.03 -6.37 -20.43
N THR A 4 -10.92 -7.08 -20.27
CA THR A 4 -9.95 -6.89 -19.20
C THR A 4 -9.51 -5.43 -19.25
N HIS A 5 -9.98 -4.62 -18.30
CA HIS A 5 -9.49 -3.26 -18.14
C HIS A 5 -7.97 -3.37 -17.94
N ASP A 6 -7.21 -2.62 -18.74
CA ASP A 6 -5.79 -2.37 -18.52
C ASP A 6 -5.65 -1.70 -17.14
N MET A 7 -5.59 -2.52 -16.09
CA MET A 7 -5.30 -2.08 -14.72
C MET A 7 -3.81 -1.80 -14.68
N THR A 8 -3.43 -0.67 -15.25
CA THR A 8 -2.03 -0.26 -15.38
C THR A 8 -1.45 -0.13 -13.97
N LEU A 9 -0.38 -0.88 -13.71
CA LEU A 9 0.37 -0.79 -12.46
C LEU A 9 0.91 0.63 -12.33
N GLN A 10 0.46 1.36 -11.30
CA GLN A 10 0.91 2.69 -10.95
C GLN A 10 1.79 2.63 -9.70
N ARG A 11 2.66 3.61 -9.53
CA ARG A 11 3.45 3.76 -8.31
C ARG A 11 2.68 4.63 -7.31
N TYR A 12 2.67 4.17 -6.07
CA TYR A 12 2.04 4.85 -4.95
C TYR A 12 3.07 5.04 -3.84
N ARG A 13 3.11 6.26 -3.31
CA ARG A 13 3.78 6.59 -2.07
C ARG A 13 2.76 6.46 -0.95
N VAL A 14 2.97 5.49 -0.07
CA VAL A 14 2.08 5.21 1.05
C VAL A 14 2.81 5.54 2.34
N LYS A 15 2.21 6.39 3.17
CA LYS A 15 2.76 6.86 4.42
C LYS A 15 1.88 6.48 5.60
N VAL A 16 2.50 6.04 6.68
CA VAL A 16 1.86 5.69 7.95
C VAL A 16 2.66 6.32 9.08
N GLY A 17 2.09 7.35 9.71
CA GLY A 17 2.80 8.13 10.71
C GLY A 17 4.08 8.75 10.14
N HIS A 18 5.24 8.30 10.62
CA HIS A 18 6.56 8.77 10.16
C HIS A 18 7.23 7.85 9.15
N ILE A 19 6.62 6.72 8.80
CA ILE A 19 7.18 5.73 7.87
C ILE A 19 6.53 5.92 6.51
N GLU A 20 7.34 5.86 5.45
CA GLU A 20 6.89 5.94 4.07
C GLU A 20 7.47 4.78 3.27
N VAL A 21 6.65 4.20 2.40
CA VAL A 21 7.06 3.17 1.43
C VAL A 21 6.51 3.50 0.05
N VAL A 22 7.26 3.16 -0.99
CA VAL A 22 6.79 3.26 -2.37
C VAL A 22 6.46 1.87 -2.86
N VAL A 23 5.22 1.66 -3.27
CA VAL A 23 4.72 0.37 -3.74
C VAL A 23 4.02 0.53 -5.08
N SER A 24 4.01 -0.55 -5.86
CA SER A 24 3.17 -0.60 -7.05
C SER A 24 1.77 -1.05 -6.66
N GLY A 25 0.76 -0.53 -7.35
CA GLY A 25 -0.62 -0.92 -7.15
C GLY A 25 -1.47 -0.54 -8.36
N THR A 26 -2.67 -1.09 -8.42
CA THR A 26 -3.64 -0.76 -9.48
C THR A 26 -4.63 0.31 -9.01
N ASP A 27 -4.89 0.37 -7.72
CA ASP A 27 -5.69 1.40 -7.03
C ASP A 27 -5.13 1.66 -5.62
N ASP A 28 -5.75 2.59 -4.90
CA ASP A 28 -5.33 3.00 -3.56
C ASP A 28 -5.46 1.85 -2.53
N ALA A 29 -6.44 0.96 -2.68
CA ALA A 29 -6.65 -0.15 -1.75
C ALA A 29 -5.59 -1.24 -1.93
N ASP A 30 -5.24 -1.54 -3.18
CA ASP A 30 -4.14 -2.42 -3.57
C ASP A 30 -2.79 -1.83 -3.12
N ALA A 31 -2.59 -0.52 -3.27
CA ALA A 31 -1.42 0.18 -2.75
C ALA A 31 -1.29 0.03 -1.22
N ILE A 32 -2.37 0.20 -0.46
CA ILE A 32 -2.35 -0.01 1.00
C ILE A 32 -2.04 -1.47 1.34
N ALA A 33 -2.62 -2.44 0.63
CA ALA A 33 -2.35 -3.85 0.85
C ALA A 33 -0.88 -4.20 0.60
N ASN A 34 -0.28 -3.66 -0.47
CA ASN A 34 1.13 -3.84 -0.80
C ASN A 34 2.04 -3.13 0.22
N ALA A 35 1.69 -1.92 0.65
CA ALA A 35 2.42 -1.20 1.69
C ALA A 35 2.44 -1.96 3.01
N ARG A 36 1.32 -2.59 3.42
CA ARG A 36 1.28 -3.45 4.61
C ARG A 36 2.23 -4.63 4.52
N ARG A 37 2.32 -5.28 3.34
CA ARG A 37 3.22 -6.42 3.13
C ARG A 37 4.69 -6.00 3.23
N GLU A 38 5.06 -4.87 2.63
CA GLU A 38 6.42 -4.33 2.72
C GLU A 38 6.76 -3.92 4.16
N LEU A 39 5.89 -3.14 4.81
CA LEU A 39 6.08 -2.74 6.21
C LEU A 39 6.18 -3.95 7.16
N ALA A 40 5.36 -4.98 6.94
CA ALA A 40 5.42 -6.23 7.72
C ALA A 40 6.75 -6.97 7.57
N ARG A 41 7.40 -6.89 6.40
CA ARG A 41 8.71 -7.49 6.14
C ARG A 41 9.83 -6.66 6.76
N ASP A 42 9.77 -5.34 6.62
CA ASP A 42 10.78 -4.41 7.13
C ASP A 42 10.73 -4.27 8.65
N LEU A 43 9.52 -4.41 9.23
CA LEU A 43 9.25 -4.24 10.65
C LEU A 43 8.53 -5.46 11.24
N PRO A 44 9.15 -6.65 11.29
CA PRO A 44 8.49 -7.88 11.74
C PRO A 44 7.95 -7.79 13.17
N ARG A 45 8.63 -7.03 14.04
CA ARG A 45 8.20 -6.77 15.42
C ARG A 45 6.86 -6.01 15.52
N PHE A 46 6.50 -5.27 14.47
CA PHE A 46 5.26 -4.50 14.40
C PHE A 46 4.21 -5.16 13.51
N TYR A 47 4.42 -6.41 13.10
CA TYR A 47 3.53 -7.13 12.18
C TYR A 47 2.06 -7.07 12.61
N ASP A 48 1.76 -7.44 13.85
CA ASP A 48 0.38 -7.47 14.36
C ASP A 48 -0.27 -6.09 14.35
N LEU A 49 0.49 -5.04 14.69
CA LEU A 49 0.03 -3.66 14.66
C LEU A 49 -0.25 -3.21 13.22
N ILE A 50 0.69 -3.46 12.30
CA ILE A 50 0.55 -3.11 10.87
C ILE A 50 -0.65 -3.82 10.26
N ARG A 51 -0.94 -5.05 10.69
CA ARG A 51 -2.08 -5.83 10.20
C ARG A 51 -3.41 -5.36 10.79
N ALA A 52 -3.44 -4.97 12.06
CA ALA A 52 -4.65 -4.50 12.75
C ALA A 52 -5.02 -3.04 12.44
N MET A 53 -4.10 -2.25 11.89
CA MET A 53 -4.31 -0.83 11.63
C MET A 53 -5.43 -0.60 10.60
N GLU A 54 -6.24 0.43 10.78
CA GLU A 54 -7.27 0.81 9.80
C GLU A 54 -6.64 1.45 8.55
N SER A 55 -7.23 1.20 7.37
CA SER A 55 -6.76 1.77 6.10
C SER A 55 -6.80 3.30 6.07
N THR A 56 -7.65 3.92 6.89
CA THR A 56 -7.76 5.38 7.08
C THR A 56 -6.49 6.02 7.66
N ARG A 57 -5.59 5.23 8.26
CA ARG A 57 -4.30 5.69 8.79
C ARG A 57 -3.20 5.74 7.73
N PHE A 58 -3.46 5.22 6.53
CA PHE A 58 -2.52 5.19 5.42
C PHE A 58 -2.81 6.39 4.52
N GLU A 59 -1.86 7.31 4.44
CA GLU A 59 -1.88 8.40 3.47
C GLU A 59 -1.34 7.87 2.14
N VAL A 60 -2.17 7.88 1.11
CA VAL A 60 -1.82 7.35 -0.22
C VAL A 60 -1.69 8.52 -1.21
N ASN A 61 -0.52 8.64 -1.83
CA ASN A 61 -0.26 9.60 -2.88
C ASN A 61 0.24 8.88 -4.14
N ARG A 62 -0.36 9.14 -5.29
CA ARG A 62 0.18 8.64 -6.56
C ARG A 62 1.54 9.28 -6.82
N ALA A 63 2.56 8.45 -6.96
CA ALA A 63 3.88 8.91 -7.35
C ALA A 63 3.86 9.11 -8.87
N ALA A 64 3.94 10.37 -9.30
CA ALA A 64 4.04 10.77 -10.70
C ALA A 64 5.33 10.25 -11.34
#